data_AF-F2UQX7-F1
#
_entry.id   AF-F2UQX7-F1
#
_cell.length_a   1.000
_cell.length_b   1.000
_cell.length_c   1.000
_cell.angle_alpha   90.00
_cell.angle_beta   90.00
_cell.angle_gamma   90.00
#
_symmetry.space_group_name_H-M   'P 1'
#
loop_
_entity.id
_entity.type
_entity.pdbx_description
1 polymer ?
#
loop_
_entity_poly.entity_id
_entity_poly.type
_entity_poly.pdbx_seq_one_letter_code
_entity_poly.pdbx_strand_id
1 'polypeptide(L)'
;MLSQRAAATTSAVLPRLTAASARVNTHGQRRTASLKAAGPRVALIEGVRTPFLMSGTDYNDMQCHDLSREALKALLKRTAIDKSLIDYVCVGNVLQEVRTSNVAREVSAHHA
;
A
#
# COMPACT_ATOMS: atom_id res chain seq x y z
N MET A 1 72.29 -28.54 -39.74
CA MET A 1 71.87 -28.92 -41.11
C MET A 1 70.49 -29.56 -41.03
N LEU A 2 69.57 -28.99 -41.80
CA LEU A 2 68.26 -29.45 -42.27
C LEU A 2 67.63 -30.72 -41.65
N SER A 3 66.41 -30.58 -41.10
CA SER A 3 65.22 -31.26 -41.67
C SER A 3 63.94 -30.65 -41.05
N GLN A 4 63.24 -29.76 -41.76
CA GLN A 4 61.94 -29.99 -42.44
C GLN A 4 60.74 -30.08 -41.45
N ARG A 5 59.88 -29.04 -41.34
CA ARG A 5 58.74 -28.65 -42.21
C ARG A 5 57.53 -29.62 -42.16
N ALA A 6 56.42 -29.15 -41.57
CA ALA A 6 55.01 -29.32 -41.98
C ALA A 6 54.12 -28.69 -40.87
N ALA A 7 53.35 -27.61 -41.02
CA ALA A 7 52.27 -27.26 -41.95
C ALA A 7 51.06 -28.22 -41.90
N ALA A 8 50.01 -27.80 -41.17
CA ALA A 8 48.57 -28.09 -41.34
C ALA A 8 47.87 -27.84 -39.99
N THR A 9 47.19 -26.71 -39.75
CA THR A 9 45.79 -26.45 -40.16
C THR A 9 44.95 -27.72 -40.07
N THR A 10 44.01 -27.81 -39.12
CA THR A 10 42.59 -28.17 -39.35
C THR A 10 41.82 -28.30 -38.03
N SER A 11 40.79 -27.46 -37.93
CA SER A 11 39.49 -27.63 -37.26
C SER A 11 39.43 -27.93 -35.76
N ALA A 12 39.07 -26.87 -35.01
CA ALA A 12 38.30 -26.98 -33.79
C ALA A 12 37.04 -27.84 -34.01
N VAL A 13 36.89 -28.90 -33.22
CA VAL A 13 35.67 -29.70 -33.13
C VAL A 13 34.93 -29.25 -31.87
N LEU A 14 33.98 -28.34 -32.05
CA LEU A 14 32.97 -28.00 -31.05
C LEU A 14 31.83 -29.02 -31.17
N PRO A 15 31.43 -29.74 -30.11
CA PRO A 15 30.21 -30.52 -30.15
C PRO A 15 29.01 -29.57 -30.15
N ARG A 16 28.25 -29.66 -31.23
CA ARG A 16 26.97 -29.00 -31.48
C ARG A 16 25.92 -29.57 -30.51
N LEU A 17 25.76 -28.94 -29.34
CA LEU A 17 24.65 -29.24 -28.44
C LEU A 17 23.39 -28.49 -28.91
N THR A 18 22.40 -29.31 -29.17
CA THR A 18 21.05 -29.05 -29.65
C THR A 18 20.33 -27.98 -28.84
N ALA A 19 19.65 -27.08 -29.55
CA ALA A 19 18.77 -26.08 -28.97
C ALA A 19 17.60 -26.77 -28.24
N ALA A 20 17.73 -26.94 -26.92
CA ALA A 20 16.62 -27.26 -26.05
C ALA A 20 15.81 -25.99 -25.81
N SER A 21 14.63 -25.94 -26.41
CA SER A 21 13.56 -24.97 -26.21
C SER A 21 13.45 -24.56 -24.74
N ALA A 22 13.89 -23.34 -24.43
CA ALA A 22 13.62 -22.68 -23.15
C ALA A 22 12.10 -22.50 -23.00
N ARG A 23 11.45 -23.42 -22.28
CA ARG A 23 10.09 -23.21 -21.80
C ARG A 23 10.18 -22.13 -20.72
N VAL A 24 9.87 -20.91 -21.12
CA VAL A 24 9.59 -19.79 -20.22
C VAL A 24 8.37 -20.18 -19.39
N ASN A 25 8.61 -20.61 -18.15
CA ASN A 25 7.57 -20.86 -17.17
C ASN A 25 7.13 -19.50 -16.60
N THR A 26 6.37 -18.73 -17.38
CA THR A 26 5.65 -17.55 -16.91
C THR A 26 4.48 -17.99 -16.06
N HIS A 27 4.72 -18.29 -14.78
CA HIS A 27 3.76 -18.08 -13.70
C HIS A 27 4.60 -17.90 -12.44
N GLY A 28 5.03 -16.65 -12.24
CA GLY A 28 5.63 -16.20 -11.00
C GLY A 28 4.66 -16.47 -9.87
N GLN A 29 4.83 -17.61 -9.22
CA GLN A 29 4.38 -17.89 -7.87
C GLN A 29 5.01 -16.81 -7.00
N ARG A 30 4.34 -15.66 -6.88
CA ARG A 30 4.64 -14.62 -5.92
C ARG A 30 4.34 -15.23 -4.56
N ARG A 31 5.29 -16.03 -4.06
CA ARG A 31 5.37 -16.43 -2.66
C ARG A 31 5.67 -15.14 -1.92
N THR A 32 4.63 -14.38 -1.57
CA THR A 32 4.74 -13.45 -0.45
C THR A 32 4.99 -14.33 0.76
N ALA A 33 6.26 -14.49 1.10
CA ALA A 33 6.66 -15.23 2.29
C ALA A 33 5.85 -14.65 3.45
N SER A 34 4.90 -15.44 3.95
CA SER A 34 4.18 -15.16 5.18
C SER A 34 5.22 -15.25 6.28
N LEU A 35 5.89 -14.13 6.55
CA LEU A 35 6.54 -13.90 7.82
C LEU A 35 5.44 -14.15 8.86
N LYS A 36 5.53 -15.27 9.57
CA LYS A 36 4.67 -15.58 10.70
C LYS A 36 5.06 -14.58 11.78
N ALA A 37 4.56 -13.34 11.64
CA ALA A 37 4.69 -12.32 12.65
C ALA A 37 4.01 -12.89 13.90
N ALA A 38 4.78 -13.04 14.97
CA ALA A 38 4.36 -13.69 16.21
C ALA A 38 3.33 -12.85 17.02
N GLY A 39 2.63 -11.92 16.36
CA GLY A 39 1.64 -11.03 16.95
C GLY A 39 0.34 -11.00 16.14
N PRO A 40 -0.73 -10.43 16.72
CA PRO A 40 -1.99 -10.25 16.00
C PRO A 40 -1.77 -9.47 14.71
N ARG A 41 -2.37 -9.95 13.62
CA ARG A 41 -2.25 -9.36 12.29
C ARG A 41 -3.16 -8.15 12.19
N VAL A 42 -2.60 -6.99 11.86
CA VAL A 42 -3.36 -5.76 11.62
C VAL A 42 -3.55 -5.57 10.13
N ALA A 43 -4.78 -5.26 9.70
CA ALA A 43 -5.12 -4.99 8.31
C ALA A 43 -5.84 -3.64 8.20
N LEU A 44 -5.52 -2.87 7.16
CA LEU A 44 -6.31 -1.71 6.77
C LEU A 44 -7.48 -2.20 5.92
N ILE A 45 -8.70 -1.96 6.40
CA ILE A 45 -9.91 -2.39 5.70
C ILE A 45 -10.23 -1.41 4.57
N GLU A 46 -10.45 -0.14 4.91
CA GLU A 46 -10.85 0.90 3.96
C GLU A 46 -10.39 2.29 4.42
N GLY A 47 -10.34 3.23 3.47
CA GLY A 47 -9.92 4.61 3.71
C GLY A 47 -10.80 5.62 2.98
N VAL A 48 -11.13 6.71 3.67
CA VAL A 48 -11.87 7.85 3.10
C VAL A 48 -11.18 9.14 3.47
N ARG A 49 -11.30 10.12 2.58
CA ARG A 49 -10.81 11.48 2.78
C ARG A 49 -11.84 12.48 2.28
N THR A 50 -11.84 13.66 2.89
CA THR A 50 -12.49 14.82 2.28
C THR A 50 -11.68 15.30 1.06
N PRO A 51 -12.33 15.93 0.08
CA PRO A 51 -11.62 16.66 -0.96
C PRO A 51 -10.74 17.76 -0.35
N PHE A 52 -9.51 17.89 -0.82
CA PHE A 52 -8.62 18.97 -0.39
C PHE A 52 -8.94 20.23 -1.20
N LEU A 53 -9.55 21.20 -0.52
CA LEU A 53 -9.84 22.51 -1.07
C LEU A 53 -8.78 23.52 -0.61
N MET A 54 -8.64 24.60 -1.36
CA MET A 54 -7.76 25.70 -0.97
C MET A 54 -8.33 26.40 0.27
N SER A 55 -7.48 26.79 1.21
CA SER A 55 -7.89 27.53 2.40
C SER A 55 -8.61 28.82 2.02
N GLY A 56 -9.73 29.13 2.69
CA GLY A 56 -10.55 30.31 2.41
C GLY A 56 -11.57 30.15 1.28
N THR A 57 -11.78 28.92 0.77
CA THR A 57 -12.84 28.61 -0.21
C THR A 57 -14.06 27.97 0.48
N ASP A 58 -14.65 26.91 -0.08
CA ASP A 58 -15.96 26.37 0.32
C ASP A 58 -16.01 25.78 1.75
N TYR A 59 -14.87 25.59 2.40
CA TYR A 59 -14.78 25.10 3.78
C TYR A 59 -14.56 26.20 4.82
N ASN A 60 -14.63 27.48 4.44
CA ASN A 60 -14.29 28.59 5.32
C ASN A 60 -15.21 28.71 6.55
N ASP A 61 -16.48 28.30 6.42
CA ASP A 61 -17.46 28.40 7.50
C ASP A 61 -17.56 27.12 8.35
N MET A 62 -16.79 26.07 8.01
CA MET A 62 -16.80 24.79 8.73
C MET A 62 -15.63 24.68 9.70
N GLN A 63 -15.89 24.10 10.87
CA GLN A 63 -14.85 23.84 11.85
C GLN A 63 -14.11 22.53 11.55
N CYS A 64 -12.89 22.36 12.07
CA CYS A 64 -12.07 21.17 11.79
C CYS A 64 -12.74 19.85 12.21
N HIS A 65 -13.58 19.88 13.26
CA HIS A 65 -14.32 18.70 13.71
C HIS A 65 -15.46 18.34 12.74
N ASP A 66 -16.09 19.32 12.09
CA ASP A 66 -17.14 19.06 11.09
C ASP A 66 -16.58 18.37 9.85
N LEU A 67 -15.39 18.78 9.39
CA LEU A 67 -14.71 18.10 8.30
C LEU A 67 -14.33 16.67 8.66
N SER A 68 -13.83 16.47 9.88
CA SER A 68 -13.49 15.14 10.39
C SER A 68 -14.72 14.24 10.52
N ARG A 69 -15.87 14.84 10.87
CA ARG A 69 -17.17 14.18 10.98
C ARG A 69 -17.65 13.65 9.63
N GLU A 70 -17.65 14.47 8.60
CA GLU A 70 -18.09 14.02 7.27
C GLU A 70 -17.15 12.95 6.69
N ALA A 71 -15.84 12.99 7.00
CA ALA A 71 -14.91 11.92 6.64
C ALA A 71 -15.28 10.58 7.31
N LEU A 72 -15.54 10.57 8.63
CA LEU A 72 -15.91 9.35 9.35
C LEU A 72 -17.29 8.82 8.96
N LYS A 73 -18.25 9.71 8.70
CA LYS A 73 -19.57 9.34 8.18
C LYS A 73 -19.47 8.65 6.82
N ALA A 74 -18.62 9.17 5.93
CA ALA A 74 -18.38 8.57 4.64
C ALA A 74 -17.64 7.22 4.75
N LEU A 75 -16.76 7.07 5.74
CA LEU A 75 -16.11 5.80 6.08
C LEU A 75 -17.15 4.76 6.52
N LEU A 76 -18.00 5.08 7.50
CA LEU A 76 -19.06 4.19 7.99
C LEU A 76 -20.04 3.79 6.87
N LYS A 77 -20.41 4.72 6.00
CA LYS A 77 -21.28 4.45 4.84
C LYS A 77 -20.65 3.49 3.84
N ARG A 78 -19.32 3.52 3.67
CA ARG A 78 -18.61 2.65 2.73
C ARG A 78 -18.35 1.27 3.30
N THR A 79 -17.99 1.19 4.58
CA THR A 79 -17.67 -0.08 5.23
C THR A 79 -18.90 -0.84 5.72
N ALA A 80 -20.05 -0.15 5.89
CA ALA A 80 -21.30 -0.72 6.43
C ALA A 80 -21.10 -1.48 7.76
N ILE A 81 -20.12 -1.04 8.55
CA ILE A 81 -19.81 -1.61 9.87
C ILE A 81 -20.74 -0.97 10.91
N ASP A 82 -21.27 -1.79 11.82
CA ASP A 82 -22.04 -1.30 12.96
C ASP A 82 -21.14 -0.55 13.94
N LYS A 83 -21.64 0.57 14.46
CA LYS A 83 -20.87 1.47 15.34
C LYS A 83 -20.50 0.81 16.67
N SER A 84 -21.26 -0.19 17.10
CA SER A 84 -21.02 -0.96 18.33
C SER A 84 -19.70 -1.74 18.32
N LEU A 85 -19.14 -2.02 17.14
CA LEU A 85 -17.89 -2.78 16.97
C LEU A 85 -16.64 -1.89 17.04
N ILE A 86 -16.79 -0.58 17.19
CA ILE A 86 -15.68 0.38 17.19
C ILE A 86 -15.25 0.66 18.63
N ASP A 87 -14.14 0.05 19.05
CA ASP A 87 -13.62 0.23 20.41
C ASP A 87 -12.92 1.57 20.63
N TYR A 88 -12.22 2.08 19.61
CA TYR A 88 -11.37 3.25 19.74
C TYR A 88 -11.30 4.09 18.47
N VAL A 89 -11.29 5.41 18.65
CA VAL A 89 -11.18 6.39 17.57
C VAL A 89 -10.05 7.37 17.90
N CYS A 90 -9.08 7.48 16.98
CA CYS A 90 -8.00 8.46 17.04
C CYS A 90 -8.18 9.49 15.93
N VAL A 91 -8.18 10.77 16.26
CA VAL A 91 -8.17 11.86 15.28
C VAL A 91 -7.01 12.80 15.61
N GLY A 92 -6.18 13.11 14.62
CA GLY A 92 -5.08 14.05 14.75
C GLY A 92 -5.45 15.42 14.19
N ASN A 93 -5.22 16.48 14.96
CA ASN A 93 -5.29 17.87 14.52
C ASN A 93 -4.06 18.65 15.00
N VAL A 94 -3.57 19.56 14.16
CA VAL A 94 -2.40 20.40 14.50
C VAL A 94 -2.84 21.72 15.12
N LEU A 95 -3.82 22.39 14.50
CA LEU A 95 -4.44 23.59 15.05
C LEU A 95 -5.59 23.17 15.97
N GLN A 96 -5.49 23.53 17.24
CA GLN A 96 -6.53 23.24 18.21
C GLN A 96 -7.54 24.38 18.24
N GLU A 97 -8.82 24.02 18.08
CA GLU A 97 -9.94 24.91 18.33
C GLU A 97 -10.21 24.97 19.83
N VAL A 98 -10.25 26.17 20.41
CA VAL A 98 -10.37 26.36 21.87
C VAL A 98 -11.70 25.84 22.40
N ARG A 99 -12.76 25.87 21.57
CA ARG A 99 -14.09 25.37 21.92
C ARG A 99 -14.18 23.85 21.95
N THR A 100 -13.28 23.15 21.26
CA THR A 100 -13.29 21.68 21.14
C THR A 100 -11.89 21.14 21.39
N SER A 101 -11.53 21.02 22.67
CA SER A 101 -10.21 20.53 23.09
C SER A 101 -9.95 19.08 22.68
N ASN A 102 -10.98 18.25 22.60
CA ASN A 102 -10.89 16.88 22.10
C ASN A 102 -11.79 16.68 20.88
N VAL A 103 -11.23 16.95 19.70
CA VAL A 103 -11.89 16.74 18.40
C VAL A 103 -12.31 15.28 18.22
N ALA A 104 -11.50 14.30 18.64
CA ALA A 104 -11.85 12.89 18.51
C ALA A 104 -13.11 12.53 19.31
N ARG A 105 -13.26 13.11 20.51
CA ARG A 105 -14.44 12.90 21.35
C ARG A 105 -15.68 13.53 20.75
N GLU A 106 -15.60 14.78 20.31
CA GLU A 106 -16.74 15.48 19.71
C GLU A 106 -17.22 14.76 18.45
N VAL A 107 -16.30 14.40 17.56
CA VAL A 107 -16.68 13.72 16.32
C VAL A 107 -17.33 12.35 16.60
N SER A 108 -16.82 11.61 17.58
CA SER A 108 -17.38 10.30 17.96
C SER A 108 -18.75 10.43 18.64
N ALA A 109 -18.94 11.43 19.49
CA ALA A 109 -20.20 11.65 20.21
C ALA A 109 -21.34 12.07 19.27
N HIS A 110 -21.05 12.95 18.29
CA HIS A 110 -22.07 13.46 17.36
C HIS A 110 -22.44 12.50 16.22
N HIS A 111 -21.79 11.34 16.16
CA HIS A 111 -22.03 10.29 15.16
C HIS A 111 -22.19 8.87 15.73
N ALA A 112 -22.34 8.71 17.05
CA ALA A 112 -22.91 7.51 17.66
C ALA A 112 -24.35 7.26 17.18
#